data_AF-A0A3M1Z7Q5-F1
#
_entry.id   AF-A0A3M1Z7Q5-F1
#
_cell.length_a   1.000
_cell.length_b   1.000
_cell.length_c   1.000
_cell.angle_alpha   90.00
_cell.angle_beta   90.00
_cell.angle_gamma   90.00
#
_symmetry.space_group_name_H-M   'P 1'
#
loop_
_entity.id
_entity.type
_entity.pdbx_description
1 polymer ?
#
loop_
_entity_poly.entity_id
_entity_poly.type
_entity_poly.pdbx_seq_one_letter_code
_entity_poly.pdbx_strand_id
1 'polypeptide(L)'
;DLRRVTDLARRMVAQFGMSDRIGPLNFGDSERQPFLGYSLAQPRNYSEETAAQIDEEVRHIVHHAYEHTLELIRNHREALEALAQELLETEIVERDRLLEIARETIPSFSNGSGPDKASEALEGILKVKRDNAETVSTDDDEEPPATKGNGSGED
;
A
#
# COMPACT_ATOMS: atom_id res chain seq x y z
N ASP A 1 -12.05 -7.08 -14.60
CA ASP A 1 -11.04 -7.41 -13.56
C ASP A 1 -9.81 -8.14 -14.07
N LEU A 2 -9.95 -9.17 -14.92
CA LEU A 2 -8.82 -9.97 -15.42
C LEU A 2 -7.63 -9.13 -15.93
N ARG A 3 -7.89 -8.12 -16.76
CA ARG A 3 -6.84 -7.20 -17.24
C ARG A 3 -6.06 -6.56 -16.08
N ARG A 4 -6.75 -6.05 -15.06
CA ARG A 4 -6.13 -5.39 -13.89
C ARG A 4 -5.28 -6.37 -13.09
N VAL A 5 -5.79 -7.59 -12.89
CA VAL A 5 -5.08 -8.66 -12.17
C VAL A 5 -3.82 -9.07 -12.92
N THR A 6 -3.92 -9.33 -14.22
CA THR A 6 -2.77 -9.67 -15.07
C THR A 6 -1.73 -8.56 -15.10
N ASP A 7 -2.16 -7.30 -15.25
CA ASP A 7 -1.25 -6.14 -15.27
C ASP A 7 -0.53 -5.98 -13.93
N LEU A 8 -1.22 -6.16 -12.81
CA LEU A 8 -0.63 -6.08 -11.48
C LEU A 8 0.39 -7.20 -11.26
N ALA A 9 0.00 -8.45 -11.55
CA ALA A 9 0.90 -9.60 -11.43
C ALA A 9 2.15 -9.44 -12.31
N ARG A 10 2.00 -8.91 -13.53
CA ARG A 10 3.15 -8.61 -14.40
C ARG A 10 4.07 -7.56 -13.80
N ARG A 11 3.54 -6.52 -13.13
CA ARG A 11 4.37 -5.52 -12.42
C ARG A 11 5.06 -6.12 -11.19
N MET A 12 4.37 -6.97 -10.44
CA MET A 12 4.96 -7.67 -9.29
C MET A 12 6.21 -8.44 -9.70
N VAL A 13 6.11 -9.23 -10.78
CA VAL A 13 7.22 -10.04 -11.27
C VAL A 13 8.28 -9.18 -11.97
N ALA A 14 7.89 -8.35 -12.93
CA ALA A 14 8.84 -7.69 -13.83
C ALA A 14 9.37 -6.35 -13.33
N GLN A 15 8.70 -5.67 -12.38
CA GLN A 15 9.11 -4.33 -11.91
C GLN A 15 9.50 -4.33 -10.44
N PHE A 16 8.77 -5.07 -9.61
CA PHE A 16 8.98 -5.09 -8.17
C PHE A 16 9.92 -6.22 -7.72
N GLY A 17 10.25 -7.17 -8.60
CA GLY A 17 11.11 -8.30 -8.27
C GLY A 17 10.49 -9.28 -7.27
N MET A 18 9.16 -9.39 -7.26
CA MET A 18 8.39 -10.25 -6.34
C MET A 18 8.24 -11.69 -6.88
N SER A 19 9.31 -12.24 -7.46
CA SER A 19 9.38 -13.66 -7.86
C SER A 19 10.76 -14.19 -7.52
N ASP A 20 10.81 -15.31 -6.80
CA ASP A 20 12.07 -15.96 -6.41
C ASP A 20 12.84 -16.53 -7.61
N ARG A 21 12.13 -16.89 -8.69
CA ARG A 21 12.74 -17.42 -9.92
C ARG A 21 13.39 -16.33 -10.77
N ILE A 22 12.79 -15.15 -10.80
CA ILE A 22 13.30 -13.99 -11.53
C ILE A 22 14.33 -13.21 -10.68
N GLY A 23 14.11 -13.15 -9.38
CA GLY A 23 14.93 -12.37 -8.44
C GLY A 23 14.55 -10.89 -8.40
N PRO A 24 15.29 -10.09 -7.60
CA PRO A 24 15.01 -8.67 -7.35
C PRO A 24 15.52 -7.77 -8.50
N LEU A 25 15.07 -8.04 -9.73
CA LEU A 25 15.43 -7.30 -10.93
C LEU A 25 14.24 -6.50 -11.46
N ASN A 26 14.54 -5.35 -12.08
CA ASN A 26 13.55 -4.51 -12.75
C ASN A 26 13.73 -4.62 -14.26
N PHE A 27 12.80 -5.32 -14.91
CA PHE A 27 12.62 -5.45 -16.36
C PHE A 27 11.57 -4.47 -16.91
N GLY A 28 11.02 -3.58 -16.07
CA GLY A 28 10.09 -2.54 -16.47
C GLY A 28 10.72 -1.55 -17.43
N ASP A 29 9.92 -1.10 -18.41
CA ASP A 29 10.30 -0.05 -19.35
C ASP A 29 10.93 1.14 -18.60
N SER A 30 12.23 1.28 -18.77
CA SER A 30 12.93 2.52 -18.47
C SER A 30 12.44 3.52 -19.52
N GLU A 31 11.75 4.56 -19.06
CA GLU A 31 11.33 5.74 -19.83
C GLU A 31 10.10 5.59 -20.76
N ARG A 32 8.90 5.62 -20.17
CA ARG A 32 7.77 6.28 -20.85
C ARG A 32 8.12 7.77 -20.93
N GLN A 33 8.70 8.25 -22.03
CA GLN A 33 8.77 9.68 -22.31
C GLN A 33 7.41 10.12 -22.88
N PRO A 34 6.54 10.80 -22.11
CA PRO A 34 5.18 11.10 -22.54
C PRO A 34 5.11 12.25 -23.58
N PHE A 35 6.26 12.76 -24.03
CA PHE A 35 6.38 13.99 -24.82
C PHE A 35 6.75 13.79 -26.30
N LEU A 36 7.17 12.58 -26.69
CA LEU A 36 7.38 12.25 -28.11
C LEU A 36 6.17 11.44 -28.58
N GLY A 37 5.35 12.04 -29.45
CA GLY A 37 4.13 11.45 -30.02
C GLY A 37 4.33 10.24 -30.93
N TYR A 38 5.28 9.37 -30.61
CA TYR A 38 5.48 8.06 -31.20
C TYR A 38 5.53 7.04 -30.07
N SER A 39 4.47 6.26 -29.95
CA SER A 39 4.53 4.94 -29.31
C SER A 39 5.33 4.01 -30.21
N LEU A 40 6.63 4.29 -30.39
CA LEU A 40 7.56 3.32 -30.92
C LEU A 40 7.68 2.25 -29.83
N ALA A 41 7.29 1.02 -30.17
CA ALA A 41 7.46 -0.12 -29.29
C ALA A 41 8.90 -0.12 -28.76
N GLN A 42 9.06 0.21 -27.48
CA GLN A 42 10.34 0.05 -26.80
C GLN A 42 10.68 -1.45 -26.88
N PRO A 43 11.84 -1.83 -27.44
CA PRO A 43 12.24 -3.22 -27.46
C PRO A 43 12.39 -3.70 -26.01
N ARG A 44 11.88 -4.91 -25.72
CA ARG A 44 12.08 -5.54 -24.42
C ARG A 44 13.58 -5.70 -24.19
N ASN A 45 14.09 -5.14 -23.10
CA ASN A 45 15.52 -5.23 -22.73
C ASN A 45 15.88 -6.59 -22.09
N TYR A 46 15.20 -7.67 -22.46
CA TYR A 46 15.39 -9.01 -21.91
C TYR A 46 15.10 -10.08 -22.97
N SER A 47 15.66 -11.28 -22.78
CA SER A 47 15.54 -12.38 -23.74
C SER A 47 14.12 -12.95 -23.79
N GLU A 48 13.79 -13.65 -24.89
CA GLU A 48 12.54 -14.42 -25.00
C GLU A 48 12.42 -15.48 -23.89
N GLU A 49 13.54 -16.06 -23.46
CA GLU A 49 13.57 -17.01 -22.34
C GLU A 49 13.12 -16.33 -21.03
N THR A 50 13.65 -15.14 -20.73
CA THR A 50 13.22 -14.36 -19.56
C THR A 50 11.75 -13.92 -19.70
N ALA A 51 11.32 -13.56 -20.90
CA ALA A 51 9.91 -13.23 -21.17
C ALA A 51 8.97 -14.40 -20.85
N ALA A 52 9.32 -15.60 -21.30
CA ALA A 52 8.56 -16.82 -21.01
C ALA A 52 8.54 -17.14 -19.51
N GLN A 53 9.66 -16.93 -18.80
CA GLN A 53 9.71 -17.09 -17.35
C GLN A 53 8.79 -16.10 -16.63
N ILE A 54 8.79 -14.82 -17.04
CA ILE A 54 7.88 -13.81 -16.48
C ILE A 54 6.42 -14.22 -16.70
N ASP A 55 6.07 -14.66 -17.90
CA ASP A 55 4.69 -15.06 -18.23
C ASP A 55 4.25 -16.30 -17.42
N GLU A 56 5.16 -17.23 -17.13
CA GLU A 56 4.92 -18.38 -16.25
C GLU A 56 4.62 -17.94 -14.82
N GLU A 57 5.45 -17.07 -14.24
CA GLU A 57 5.28 -16.56 -12.88
C GLU A 57 3.98 -15.75 -12.73
N VAL A 58 3.65 -14.95 -13.75
CA VAL A 58 2.37 -14.22 -13.79
C VAL A 58 1.20 -15.20 -13.75
N ARG A 59 1.25 -16.28 -14.55
CA ARG A 59 0.20 -17.30 -14.54
C ARG A 59 0.07 -17.96 -13.18
N HIS A 60 1.19 -18.32 -12.55
CA HIS A 60 1.23 -18.93 -11.23
C HIS A 60 0.57 -18.03 -10.17
N ILE A 61 0.93 -16.75 -10.12
CA ILE A 61 0.36 -15.78 -9.17
C ILE A 61 -1.15 -15.65 -9.37
N VAL A 62 -1.61 -15.50 -10.62
CA VAL A 62 -3.03 -15.33 -10.92
C VAL A 62 -3.83 -16.58 -10.57
N HIS A 63 -3.29 -17.77 -10.88
CA HIS A 63 -3.94 -19.04 -10.56
C HIS A 63 -4.06 -19.24 -9.05
N HIS A 64 -2.97 -19.05 -8.31
CA HIS A 64 -2.96 -19.16 -6.86
C HIS A 64 -3.96 -18.18 -6.21
N ALA A 65 -3.97 -16.91 -6.65
CA ALA A 65 -4.92 -15.93 -6.14
C ALA A 65 -6.37 -16.34 -6.44
N TYR A 66 -6.63 -16.90 -7.62
CA TYR A 66 -7.95 -17.39 -8.01
C TYR A 66 -8.42 -18.57 -7.13
N GLU A 67 -7.56 -19.57 -6.94
CA GLU A 67 -7.85 -20.74 -6.10
C GLU A 67 -8.08 -20.32 -4.65
N HIS A 68 -7.20 -19.48 -4.10
CA HIS A 68 -7.33 -18.95 -2.76
C HIS A 68 -8.64 -18.17 -2.57
N THR A 69 -9.01 -17.34 -3.56
CA THR A 69 -10.27 -16.59 -3.52
C THR A 69 -11.48 -17.51 -3.59
N LEU A 70 -11.43 -18.56 -4.43
CA LEU A 70 -12.50 -19.56 -4.48
C LEU A 70 -12.66 -20.29 -3.15
N GLU A 71 -11.57 -20.67 -2.51
CA GLU A 71 -11.59 -21.28 -1.19
C GLU A 71 -12.17 -20.33 -0.14
N LEU A 72 -11.74 -19.06 -0.13
CA LEU A 72 -12.27 -18.04 0.77
C LEU A 72 -13.79 -17.84 0.60
N ILE A 73 -14.25 -17.72 -0.64
CA ILE A 73 -15.68 -17.57 -0.99
C ILE A 73 -16.47 -18.82 -0.56
N ARG A 74 -15.92 -20.01 -0.73
CA ARG A 74 -16.57 -21.26 -0.33
C ARG A 74 -16.66 -21.37 1.19
N ASN A 75 -15.61 -21.03 1.91
CA ASN A 75 -15.54 -21.08 3.36
C ASN A 75 -16.48 -20.06 4.03
N HIS A 76 -16.78 -18.95 3.35
CA HIS A 76 -17.67 -17.90 3.84
C HIS A 76 -18.96 -17.79 3.03
N ARG A 77 -19.48 -18.93 2.53
CA ARG A 77 -20.69 -18.97 1.71
C ARG A 77 -21.90 -18.38 2.44
N GLU A 78 -22.05 -18.68 3.73
CA GLU A 78 -23.17 -18.20 4.55
C GLU A 78 -23.21 -16.66 4.61
N ALA A 79 -22.06 -16.00 4.75
CA ALA A 79 -21.95 -14.54 4.73
C ALA A 79 -22.39 -13.94 3.39
N LEU A 80 -22.00 -14.57 2.28
CA LEU A 80 -22.38 -14.16 0.94
C LEU A 80 -23.88 -14.31 0.69
N GLU A 81 -24.49 -15.39 1.20
CA GLU A 81 -25.91 -15.66 1.03
C GLU A 81 -26.76 -14.68 1.86
N ALA A 82 -26.35 -14.41 3.10
CA ALA A 82 -26.98 -13.37 3.93
C ALA A 82 -26.89 -11.98 3.27
N LEU A 83 -25.71 -11.61 2.76
CA LEU A 83 -25.55 -10.33 2.05
C LEU A 83 -26.38 -10.26 0.76
N ALA A 84 -26.43 -11.35 -0.01
CA ALA A 84 -27.22 -11.41 -1.23
C ALA A 84 -28.72 -11.25 -0.96
N GLN A 85 -29.22 -11.89 0.11
CA GLN A 85 -30.61 -11.76 0.53
C GLN A 85 -30.95 -10.33 0.93
N GLU A 86 -30.10 -9.68 1.72
CA GLU A 86 -30.29 -8.28 2.13
C GLU A 86 -30.28 -7.34 0.90
N LEU A 87 -29.36 -7.53 -0.05
CA LEU A 87 -29.29 -6.73 -1.27
C LEU A 87 -30.52 -6.88 -2.17
N LEU A 88 -31.21 -8.02 -2.13
CA LEU A 88 -32.48 -8.20 -2.83
C LEU A 88 -33.61 -7.37 -2.22
N GLU A 89 -33.55 -7.08 -0.92
CA GLU A 89 -34.57 -6.33 -0.18
C GLU A 89 -34.31 -4.82 -0.21
N THR A 90 -33.05 -4.39 -0.07
CA THR A 90 -32.71 -2.97 0.11
C THR A 90 -31.98 -2.31 -1.06
N GLU A 91 -31.55 -3.07 -2.09
CA GLU A 91 -30.72 -2.65 -3.25
C GLU A 91 -29.32 -2.13 -2.89
N ILE A 92 -29.16 -1.49 -1.74
CA ILE A 92 -27.93 -0.90 -1.22
C ILE A 92 -27.74 -1.36 0.22
N VAL A 93 -26.51 -1.80 0.53
CA VAL A 93 -26.09 -2.17 1.88
C VAL A 93 -24.90 -1.28 2.26
N GLU A 94 -25.05 -0.53 3.36
CA GLU A 94 -23.97 0.31 3.88
C GLU A 94 -22.89 -0.51 4.60
N ARG A 95 -21.71 0.11 4.78
CA ARG A 95 -20.55 -0.53 5.41
C ARG A 95 -20.88 -1.16 6.76
N ASP A 96 -21.59 -0.44 7.63
CA ASP A 96 -21.82 -0.90 9.00
C ASP A 96 -22.72 -2.14 9.02
N ARG A 97 -23.75 -2.16 8.16
CA ARG A 97 -24.60 -3.34 7.96
C ARG A 97 -23.84 -4.51 7.37
N LEU A 98 -22.96 -4.28 6.40
CA LEU A 98 -22.08 -5.32 5.85
C LEU A 98 -21.18 -5.95 6.93
N LEU A 99 -20.62 -5.12 7.82
CA LEU A 99 -19.79 -5.58 8.92
C LEU A 99 -20.58 -6.36 9.97
N GLU A 100 -21.82 -5.98 10.25
CA GLU A 100 -22.73 -6.76 11.10
C GLU A 100 -22.96 -8.16 10.52
N ILE A 101 -23.35 -8.24 9.25
CA ILE A 101 -23.58 -9.53 8.56
C ILE A 101 -22.31 -10.40 8.63
N ALA A 102 -21.13 -9.82 8.39
CA ALA A 102 -19.87 -10.54 8.46
C ALA A 102 -19.56 -11.06 9.88
N ARG A 103 -19.85 -10.27 10.93
CA ARG A 103 -19.65 -10.69 12.34
C ARG A 103 -20.60 -11.82 12.76
N GLU A 104 -21.82 -11.81 12.24
CA GLU A 104 -22.83 -12.83 12.54
C GLU A 104 -22.52 -14.17 11.87
N THR A 105 -21.97 -14.13 10.65
CA THR A 105 -21.81 -15.32 9.79
C THR A 105 -20.38 -15.86 9.75
N ILE A 106 -19.37 -15.09 10.17
CA ILE A 106 -17.96 -15.50 10.17
C ILE A 106 -17.44 -15.55 11.61
N PRO A 107 -17.33 -16.75 12.23
CA PRO A 107 -16.97 -16.90 13.65
C PRO A 107 -15.60 -16.33 14.04
N SER A 108 -14.65 -16.27 13.09
CA SER A 108 -13.31 -15.73 13.31
C SER A 108 -13.20 -14.22 13.06
N PHE A 109 -14.27 -13.56 12.62
CA PHE A 109 -14.29 -12.14 12.32
C PHE A 109 -14.43 -11.32 13.62
N SER A 110 -13.41 -11.37 14.47
CA SER A 110 -13.31 -10.53 15.67
C SER A 110 -12.74 -9.15 15.31
N ASN A 111 -13.29 -8.09 15.92
CA ASN A 111 -12.89 -6.69 15.71
C ASN A 111 -11.36 -6.49 15.76
N GLY A 112 -10.74 -6.40 14.59
CA GLY A 112 -9.29 -6.21 14.47
C GLY A 112 -8.88 -5.66 13.11
N SER A 113 -8.83 -4.33 13.03
CA SER A 113 -8.20 -3.52 11.97
C SER A 113 -9.03 -3.21 10.72
N GLY A 114 -10.19 -2.58 10.93
CA GLY A 114 -10.72 -1.60 9.96
C GLY A 114 -9.91 -0.29 10.00
N PRO A 115 -10.08 0.63 9.02
CA PRO A 115 -9.32 1.88 8.88
C PRO A 115 -9.39 2.83 10.09
N ASP A 116 -10.22 2.52 11.08
CA ASP A 116 -10.35 3.27 12.32
C ASP A 116 -9.02 3.36 13.08
N LYS A 117 -8.15 2.34 13.09
CA LYS A 117 -6.83 2.49 13.74
C LYS A 117 -5.92 3.48 13.01
N ALA A 118 -6.01 3.57 11.68
CA ALA A 118 -5.25 4.55 10.92
C ALA A 118 -5.82 5.96 11.09
N SER A 119 -7.15 6.08 11.12
CA SER A 119 -7.86 7.35 11.38
C SER A 119 -7.66 7.83 12.82
N GLU A 120 -7.79 6.96 13.82
CA GLU A 120 -7.53 7.24 15.24
C GLU A 120 -6.05 7.53 15.50
N ALA A 121 -5.12 6.83 14.82
CA ALA A 121 -3.70 7.16 14.89
C ALA A 121 -3.42 8.54 14.27
N LEU A 122 -4.05 8.89 13.15
CA LEU A 122 -3.92 10.21 12.53
C LEU A 122 -4.57 11.30 13.39
N GLU A 123 -5.73 11.07 13.99
CA GLU A 123 -6.38 11.99 14.92
C GLU A 123 -5.55 12.18 16.21
N GLY A 124 -4.93 11.12 16.72
CA GLY A 124 -4.00 11.18 17.83
C GLY A 124 -2.77 12.05 17.52
N ILE A 125 -2.19 11.87 16.34
CA ILE A 125 -1.05 12.67 15.87
C ILE A 125 -1.45 14.15 15.67
N LEU A 126 -2.66 14.42 15.17
CA LEU A 126 -3.17 15.78 14.97
C LEU A 126 -3.51 16.50 16.28
N LYS A 127 -3.98 15.80 17.32
CA LYS A 127 -4.19 16.35 18.67
C LYS A 127 -2.88 16.75 19.35
N VAL A 128 -1.87 15.88 19.31
CA VAL A 128 -0.55 16.15 19.91
C VAL A 128 0.10 17.41 19.33
N LYS A 129 -0.12 17.70 18.04
CA LYS A 129 0.42 18.90 17.38
C LYS A 129 -0.30 20.20 17.76
N ARG A 130 -1.54 20.13 18.24
CA ARG A 130 -2.29 21.28 18.77
C ARG A 130 -1.85 21.62 20.19
N ASP A 131 -1.64 20.61 21.03
CA ASP A 131 -1.29 20.81 22.43
C ASP A 131 0.16 21.31 22.60
N ASN A 132 1.06 20.98 21.66
CA ASN A 132 2.46 21.40 21.68
C ASN A 132 2.72 22.78 21.03
N ALA A 133 1.67 23.44 20.50
CA ALA A 133 1.78 24.78 19.91
C ALA A 133 1.48 25.92 20.91
N GLU A 134 1.02 25.60 22.13
CA GLU A 134 0.67 26.59 23.17
C GLU A 134 1.77 26.84 24.21
N THR A 135 2.95 26.20 24.13
CA THR A 135 4.05 26.40 25.11
C THR A 135 5.29 27.10 24.57
N VAL A 136 5.20 27.85 23.46
CA VAL A 136 6.30 28.73 23.00
C VAL A 136 5.87 30.19 23.07
N SER A 137 5.84 30.71 24.29
CA SER A 137 6.08 32.11 24.68
C SER A 137 6.33 32.06 26.20
N THR A 138 7.46 32.45 26.75
CA THR A 138 8.10 33.78 26.74
C THR A 138 9.48 33.66 27.42
N ASP A 139 10.41 34.49 26.94
CA ASP A 139 11.55 35.13 27.62
C ASP A 139 12.62 34.30 28.35
N ASP A 140 13.87 34.42 27.87
CA ASP A 140 15.01 34.77 28.72
C ASP A 140 16.14 35.37 27.85
N ASP A 141 16.32 36.68 28.01
CA ASP A 141 17.51 37.44 27.63
C ASP A 141 18.72 36.97 28.46
N GLU A 142 19.76 36.40 27.82
CA GLU A 142 21.08 36.34 28.45
C GLU A 142 22.18 36.73 27.44
N GLU A 143 22.70 37.93 27.66
CA GLU A 143 23.81 38.58 26.96
C GLU A 143 25.12 37.76 27.12
N PRO A 144 25.94 37.58 26.06
CA PRO A 144 27.17 36.79 26.18
C PRO A 144 28.28 37.58 26.91
N PRO A 145 29.05 36.97 27.84
CA PRO A 145 30.11 37.68 28.54
C PRO A 145 31.34 37.93 27.67
N ALA A 146 31.90 39.13 27.87
CA ALA A 146 33.05 39.70 27.18
C ALA A 146 34.34 38.85 27.25
N THR A 147 34.98 38.66 26.10
CA THR A 147 36.34 38.11 25.96
C THR A 147 37.38 39.18 26.32
N LYS A 148 38.10 38.98 27.43
CA LYS A 148 39.32 39.73 27.75
C LYS A 148 40.49 39.19 26.92
N GLY A 149 41.10 40.08 26.16
CA GLY A 149 42.39 39.84 25.51
C GLY A 149 43.54 39.76 26.51
N ASN A 150 44.58 39.02 26.11
CA ASN A 150 45.95 39.22 26.55
C ASN A 150 46.87 38.80 25.40
N GLY A 151 47.72 39.73 24.97
CA GLY A 151 48.81 39.50 24.01
C GLY A 151 50.13 39.18 24.70
N SER A 152 51.21 39.34 23.93
CA SER A 152 52.65 39.04 24.16
C SER A 152 53.03 37.57 23.94
N GLY A 153 54.10 37.19 23.24
CA GLY A 153 55.23 37.85 22.55
C GLY A 153 55.97 36.75 21.75
N GLU A 154 56.66 37.09 20.65
CA GLU A 154 58.14 36.95 20.49
C GLU A 154 58.64 35.49 20.63
N ASP A 155 59.28 34.82 19.65
CA ASP A 155 60.19 35.21 18.57
C ASP A 155 60.04 34.30 17.34
#